data_AF-A0A095F946-F1
#
_entry.id   AF-A0A095F946-F1
#
_cell.length_a   1.000
_cell.length_b   1.000
_cell.length_c   1.000
_cell.angle_alpha   90.00
_cell.angle_beta   90.00
_cell.angle_gamma   90.00
#
_symmetry.space_group_name_H-M   'P 1'
#
loop_
_entity.id
_entity.type
_entity.pdbx_description
1 polymer ?
#
loop_
_entity_poly.entity_id
_entity_poly.type
_entity_poly.pdbx_seq_one_letter_code
_entity_poly.pdbx_strand_id
1 'polypeptide(L)' 'MNRVIAYRGFEIHVELTPATPETFDVTFQVKSRTNLEVLGARGGRIPLRHGPFTERWAFLVAEIAGQAAIDVLLGPTD' A
#
# COMPACT_ATOMS: atom_id res chain seq x y z
N MET A 1 12.58 -4.20 -3.31
CA MET A 1 12.38 -4.61 -1.88
C MET A 1 10.89 -4.68 -1.60
N ASN A 2 10.43 -5.47 -0.63
CA ASN A 2 9.00 -5.57 -0.33
C ASN A 2 8.71 -5.63 1.17
N ARG A 3 7.48 -5.27 1.56
CA ARG A 3 6.99 -5.37 2.93
C ARG A 3 5.48 -5.60 2.92
N VAL A 4 5.00 -6.40 3.86
CA VAL A 4 3.56 -6.61 4.08
C VAL A 4 3.18 -5.98 5.42
N ILE A 5 2.08 -5.23 5.42
CA ILE A 5 1.56 -4.52 6.60
C ILE A 5 0.11 -4.94 6.79
N ALA A 6 -0.22 -5.48 7.97
CA ALA A 6 -1.59 -5.86 8.29
C ALA A 6 -2.37 -4.66 8.87
N TYR A 7 -3.58 -4.41 8.37
CA TYR A 7 -4.44 -3.34 8.86
C TYR A 7 -5.92 -3.71 8.70
N ARG A 8 -6.69 -3.67 9.79
CA ARG A 8 -8.15 -3.95 9.83
C ARG A 8 -8.60 -5.23 9.08
N GLY A 9 -7.81 -6.30 9.13
CA GLY A 9 -8.11 -7.57 8.45
C GLY A 9 -7.70 -7.63 6.97
N PHE A 10 -7.02 -6.60 6.47
CA PHE A 10 -6.40 -6.53 5.16
C PHE A 10 -4.87 -6.57 5.28
N GLU A 11 -4.23 -6.88 4.16
CA GLU A 11 -2.79 -6.84 3.98
C GLU A 11 -2.46 -5.80 2.91
N ILE A 12 -1.60 -4.85 3.26
CA ILE A 12 -1.02 -3.86 2.36
C ILE A 12 0.34 -4.42 1.92
N HIS A 13 0.43 -4.84 0.67
CA HIS A 13 1.63 -5.35 0.03
C HIS A 13 2.35 -4.17 -0.62
N VAL A 14 3.51 -3.79 -0.09
CA VAL A 14 4.33 -2.68 -0.58
C VAL A 14 5.51 -3.21 -1.37
N GLU A 15 5.76 -2.64 -2.54
CA GLU A 15 6.85 -2.99 -3.43
C GLU A 15 7.64 -1.74 -3.80
N LEU A 16 8.95 -1.79 -3.55
CA LEU A 16 9.91 -0.74 -3.83
C LEU A 16 10.78 -1.12 -5.02
N THR A 17 10.78 -0.25 -6.03
CA THR A 17 11.60 -0.38 -7.23
C THR A 17 12.71 0.68 -7.18
N PRO A 18 14.00 0.30 -7.22
CA PRO A 18 15.10 1.26 -7.22
C PRO A 18 14.98 2.25 -8.39
N ALA A 19 15.10 3.54 -8.12
CA ALA A 19 15.01 4.61 -9.12
C ALA A 19 16.35 5.33 -9.30
N THR A 20 16.95 5.79 -8.20
CA THR A 20 18.31 6.38 -8.16
C THR A 20 19.06 5.83 -6.93
N PRO A 21 20.35 6.14 -6.72
CA PRO A 21 21.05 5.74 -5.50
C PRO A 21 20.26 6.16 -4.25
N GLU A 22 19.95 5.18 -3.40
CA GLU A 22 19.22 5.35 -2.13
C GLU A 22 17.75 5.79 -2.26
N THR A 23 17.18 5.83 -3.47
CA THR A 23 15.76 6.18 -3.67
C THR A 23 14.98 5.15 -4.49
N PHE A 24 13.67 5.10 -4.23
CA PHE A 24 12.78 4.07 -4.72
C PHE A 24 11.45 4.66 -5.18
N ASP A 25 10.98 4.20 -6.34
CA ASP A 25 9.58 4.27 -6.70
C ASP A 25 8.79 3.25 -5.89
N VAL A 26 7.56 3.62 -5.54
CA VAL A 26 6.76 2.84 -4.59
C VAL A 26 5.43 2.47 -5.22
N THR A 27 5.09 1.19 -5.12
CA THR A 27 3.75 0.71 -5.42
C THR A 27 3.19 -0.03 -4.21
N PHE A 28 1.87 0.03 -4.02
CA PHE A 28 1.20 -0.78 -3.01
C PHE A 28 -0.02 -1.49 -3.58
N GLN A 29 -0.41 -2.59 -2.95
CA GLN A 29 -1.58 -3.37 -3.30
C GLN A 29 -2.28 -3.79 -2.02
N VAL A 30 -3.60 -3.58 -1.94
CA VAL A 30 -4.41 -4.04 -0.81
C VAL A 30 -5.00 -5.41 -1.15
N LYS A 31 -4.85 -6.37 -0.24
CA LYS A 31 -5.46 -7.71 -0.31
C LYS A 31 -6.31 -7.95 0.93
N SER A 32 -7.48 -8.54 0.76
CA SER A 32 -8.31 -8.98 1.89
C SER A 32 -7.91 -10.41 2.26
N ARG A 33 -7.83 -10.69 3.56
CA ARG A 33 -7.61 -12.07 4.02
C ARG A 33 -8.89 -12.93 3.93
N THR A 34 -10.06 -12.30 3.89
CA THR A 34 -11.36 -13.00 4.08
C THR A 34 -12.37 -12.75 2.96
N ASN A 35 -12.24 -11.66 2.19
CA ASN A 35 -13.28 -11.29 1.22
C ASN A 35 -12.68 -10.65 -0.05
N LEU A 36 -12.28 -11.49 -1.02
CA LEU A 36 -11.79 -11.05 -2.33
C LEU A 36 -12.85 -10.27 -3.13
N GLU A 37 -14.14 -10.50 -2.87
CA GLU A 37 -15.24 -9.86 -3.58
C GLU A 37 -15.33 -8.35 -3.32
N VAL A 38 -15.00 -7.89 -2.12
CA VAL A 38 -15.03 -6.45 -1.76
C VAL A 38 -13.97 -5.65 -2.52
N LEU A 39 -12.87 -6.30 -2.91
CA LEU A 39 -11.79 -5.62 -3.63
C LEU A 39 -11.98 -5.62 -5.15
N GLY A 40 -12.73 -6.56 -5.73
CA GLY A 40 -12.94 -6.63 -7.19
C GLY A 40 -11.67 -6.38 -8.01
N ALA A 41 -11.81 -5.82 -9.21
CA ALA A 41 -10.69 -5.38 -10.07
C ALA A 41 -9.79 -4.27 -9.45
N ARG A 42 -10.05 -3.81 -8.21
CA ARG A 42 -9.26 -2.79 -7.50
C ARG A 42 -8.06 -3.34 -6.76
N GLY A 43 -7.84 -4.66 -6.75
CA GLY A 43 -6.59 -5.27 -6.29
C GLY A 43 -5.38 -4.97 -7.18
N GLY A 44 -5.41 -3.95 -8.04
CA GLY A 44 -4.26 -3.55 -8.84
C GLY A 44 -3.14 -2.99 -7.97
N ARG A 45 -1.90 -3.07 -8.46
CA ARG A 45 -0.79 -2.30 -7.88
C ARG A 45 -1.03 -0.82 -8.15
N ILE A 46 -1.03 -0.01 -7.09
CA ILE A 46 -1.23 1.43 -7.15
C ILE A 46 0.15 2.10 -6.99
N PRO A 47 0.65 2.82 -8.01
CA PRO A 47 1.88 3.60 -7.87
C PRO A 47 1.62 4.84 -7.01
N LEU A 48 2.51 5.08 -6.06
CA LEU A 48 2.53 6.34 -5.32
C LEU A 48 3.22 7.41 -6.15
N ARG A 49 2.59 8.58 -6.21
CA ARG A 49 3.10 9.75 -6.93
C ARG A 49 4.05 10.55 -6.03
N HIS A 50 4.80 11.47 -6.65
CA HIS A 50 5.72 12.39 -5.99
C HIS A 50 6.94 11.73 -5.33
N GLY A 51 7.30 10.52 -5.78
CA GLY A 51 8.61 9.91 -5.51
C GLY A 51 9.69 10.38 -6.50
N PRO A 52 10.87 9.72 -6.50
CA PRO A 52 11.22 8.56 -5.66
C PRO A 52 11.54 8.97 -4.21
N PHE A 53 11.36 8.04 -3.27
CA PHE A 53 11.57 8.28 -1.83
C PHE A 53 12.77 7.48 -1.31
N THR A 54 13.39 7.93 -0.22
CA THR A 54 14.30 7.06 0.54
C THR A 54 13.53 5.88 1.13
N GLU A 55 14.19 4.75 1.37
CA GLU A 55 13.54 3.48 1.78
C GLU A 55 12.57 3.65 2.96
N ARG A 56 12.99 4.36 4.02
CA ARG A 56 12.15 4.58 5.22
C ARG A 56 10.91 5.41 4.90
N TRP A 57 11.04 6.43 4.05
CA TRP A 57 9.92 7.26 3.60
C TRP A 57 8.99 6.49 2.66
N ALA A 58 9.56 5.69 1.75
CA ALA A 58 8.81 4.86 0.83
C ALA A 58 7.85 3.92 1.56
N PHE A 59 8.34 3.20 2.58
CA PHE A 59 7.48 2.34 3.39
C PHE A 59 6.44 3.12 4.21
N LEU A 60 6.81 4.24 4.81
CA LEU A 60 5.88 5.06 5.61
C LEU A 60 4.73 5.60 4.78
N VAL A 61 5.01 6.18 3.60
CA VAL A 61 3.97 6.76 2.73
C VAL A 61 3.05 5.66 2.19
N ALA A 62 3.60 4.49 1.84
CA ALA A 62 2.79 3.35 1.42
C ALA A 62 1.88 2.80 2.51
N GLU A 63 2.37 2.75 3.75
CA GLU A 63 1.56 2.37 4.91
C GLU A 63 0.39 3.32 5.11
N ILE A 64 0.65 4.63 5.16
CA ILE A 64 -0.38 5.66 5.36
C ILE A 64 -1.40 5.62 4.22
N ALA A 65 -0.94 5.56 2.97
CA ALA A 65 -1.83 5.52 1.80
C ALA A 65 -2.70 4.25 1.78
N GLY A 66 -2.11 3.09 2.11
CA GLY A 66 -2.83 1.82 2.18
C GLY A 66 -3.88 1.81 3.30
N GLN A 67 -3.54 2.31 4.48
CA GLN A 67 -4.47 2.45 5.61
C GLN A 67 -5.64 3.37 5.25
N ALA A 68 -5.36 4.56 4.70
CA ALA A 68 -6.39 5.49 4.26
C ALA A 68 -7.31 4.89 3.19
N ALA A 69 -6.77 4.12 2.23
CA ALA A 69 -7.57 3.43 1.23
C ALA A 69 -8.51 2.37 1.85
N ILE A 70 -8.03 1.64 2.86
CA ILE A 70 -8.85 0.68 3.62
C ILE A 70 -9.93 1.39 4.43
N ASP A 71 -9.61 2.52 5.06
CA ASP A 71 -10.59 3.29 5.85
C ASP A 71 -11.68 3.91 4.96
N VAL A 72 -11.35 4.35 3.74
CA VAL A 72 -12.35 4.77 2.74
C VAL A 72 -13.25 3.60 2.32
N LEU A 73 -12.69 2.38 2.22
CA LEU A 73 -13.45 1.19 1.84
C LEU A 73 -14.43 0.74 2.95
N LEU A 74 -13.97 0.76 4.21
CA LEU A 74 -14.73 0.24 5.35
C LEU A 74 -15.60 1.28 6.03
N GLY A 75 -15.27 2.57 5.88
CA GLY A 75 -15.84 3.64 6.68
C GLY A 75 -15.28 3.69 8.10
N PRO A 76 -15.79 4.63 8.93
CA PRO A 76 -15.34 4.79 10.31
C PRO A 76 -15.56 3.50 11.10
N THR A 77 -14.62 3.22 12.00
CA THR A 77 -14.87 2.25 13.07
C THR A 77 -15.70 2.99 14.12
N ASP A 78 -16.90 2.50 14.41
CA ASP A 78 -17.70 2.97 15.56
C ASP A 78 -16.88 2.86 16.86
#